data_AF-D6Z0Z9-F1
#
_entry.id   AF-D6Z0Z9-F1
#
_cell.length_a   1.000
_cell.length_b   1.000
_cell.length_c   1.000
_cell.angle_alpha   90.00
_cell.angle_beta   90.00
_cell.angle_gamma   90.00
#
_symmetry.space_group_name_H-M   'P 1'
#
loop_
_entity.id
_entity.type
_entity.pdbx_description
1 polymer ?
#
loop_
_entity_poly.entity_id
_entity_poly.type
_entity_poly.pdbx_seq_one_letter_code
_entity_poly.pdbx_strand_id
1 'polypeptide(L)'
;MVAEMMDKRIIATPVGKAVAHSGFKPQSAVILLDYFSRKGQVLAELLSYPVEDNNIARFAYLIFAASFSTPEFHAFGGSQQSRFLPWPLRDQIYDASLYADDLLEANWYADPISTNSAQVALDWINGARLIDQEKVHSSLRAGMLLDMYRNLGWALQGIVSIISAASDSRIPDPLRPLSLRGRPDLLTSLRKLPRAITRLSFRVSSGLPDDILWMNALNQTGEQFQLSREDILGLRNNGYTRPEQLMLGTTDADRVRCEVFANAKPKPILKANWLRDRSRTWKAQERARAASRHLERAKGCREVSLVDEFYLSRGDEFEAVFEKILVHLGVVFERIDDSFKTGAPDYLIKLKNSPPLIFELKSRKGDNLVNYNGATEVLAAAEIHGHRNTFCITLCHPGVDPSVPMAITGSGRLSVVETNDLGEGLLRLCQGRLSQEQLWQWLATPGQAIGFDLPYTEH
;
A
#
# COMPACT_ATOMS: atom_id res chain seq x y z
N MET A 1 -3.96 20.57 15.63
CA MET A 1 -3.05 19.45 15.92
C MET A 1 -3.05 19.07 17.39
N VAL A 2 -3.35 20.01 18.28
CA VAL A 2 -3.73 19.72 19.66
C VAL A 2 -5.20 20.09 19.89
N ALA A 3 -5.81 19.54 20.92
CA ALA A 3 -7.14 19.90 21.40
C ALA A 3 -7.05 20.33 22.87
N GLU A 4 -7.79 21.38 23.23
CA GLU A 4 -7.93 21.82 24.61
C GLU A 4 -9.13 21.12 25.25
N MET A 5 -8.90 20.47 26.38
CA MET A 5 -9.91 19.78 27.17
C MET A 5 -10.68 20.77 28.05
N MET A 6 -11.84 20.37 28.57
CA MET A 6 -12.66 21.22 29.47
C MET A 6 -11.92 21.67 30.74
N ASP A 7 -10.88 20.94 31.13
CA ASP A 7 -10.00 21.25 32.27
C ASP A 7 -8.74 22.06 31.87
N LYS A 8 -8.73 22.64 30.67
CA LYS A 8 -7.61 23.41 30.08
C LYS A 8 -6.35 22.60 29.78
N ARG A 9 -6.38 21.27 29.87
CA ARG A 9 -5.25 20.44 29.42
C ARG A 9 -5.21 20.38 27.89
N ILE A 10 -4.02 20.52 27.33
CA ILE A 10 -3.77 20.38 25.90
C ILE A 10 -3.37 18.94 25.63
N ILE A 11 -4.15 18.24 24.79
CA ILE A 11 -3.84 16.87 24.34
C ILE A 11 -3.54 16.84 22.85
N ALA A 12 -2.63 15.97 22.43
CA ALA A 12 -2.39 15.73 21.01
C ALA A 12 -3.62 15.03 20.40
N THR A 13 -4.13 15.57 19.27
CA THR A 13 -5.17 14.85 18.51
C THR A 13 -4.53 13.65 17.79
N PRO A 14 -5.32 12.66 17.30
CA PRO A 14 -4.76 11.55 16.53
C PRO A 14 -3.95 12.03 15.31
N VAL A 15 -4.42 13.07 14.62
CA VAL A 15 -3.66 13.72 13.54
C VAL A 15 -2.39 14.37 14.07
N GLY A 16 -2.44 15.04 15.23
CA GLY A 16 -1.24 15.61 15.86
C GLY A 16 -0.18 14.56 16.19
N LYS A 17 -0.59 13.40 16.72
CA LYS A 17 0.30 12.25 16.93
C LYS A 17 0.90 11.75 15.61
N ALA A 18 0.07 11.58 14.57
CA ALA A 18 0.54 11.14 13.25
C ALA A 18 1.57 12.11 12.63
N VAL A 19 1.38 13.42 12.79
CA VAL A 19 2.36 14.43 12.36
C VAL A 19 3.66 14.34 13.16
N ALA A 20 3.58 14.16 14.48
CA ALA A 20 4.77 14.01 15.31
C ALA A 20 5.57 12.75 14.95
N HIS A 21 4.90 11.62 14.72
CA HIS A 21 5.54 10.36 14.35
C HIS A 21 6.09 10.33 12.93
N SER A 22 5.50 11.08 11.99
CA SER A 22 6.01 11.15 10.62
C SER A 22 7.31 11.95 10.49
N GLY A 23 7.63 12.79 11.48
CA GLY A 23 8.76 13.71 11.44
C GLY A 23 8.55 14.90 10.51
N PHE A 24 7.31 15.15 10.07
CA PHE A 24 6.96 16.34 9.29
C PHE A 24 6.99 17.59 10.16
N LYS A 25 7.35 18.72 9.57
CA LYS A 25 7.06 20.03 10.15
C LYS A 25 5.53 20.20 10.28
N PRO A 26 5.03 20.74 11.40
CA PRO A 26 3.62 21.02 11.58
C PRO A 26 2.99 21.84 10.44
N GLN A 27 3.74 22.81 9.89
CA GLN A 27 3.30 23.66 8.79
C GLN A 27 3.08 22.85 7.50
N SER A 28 4.01 21.94 7.17
CA SER A 28 3.89 21.03 6.02
C SER A 28 2.63 20.17 6.13
N ALA A 29 2.35 19.64 7.31
CA ALA A 29 1.16 18.84 7.55
C ALA A 29 -0.14 19.64 7.38
N VAL A 30 -0.18 20.90 7.87
CA VAL A 30 -1.35 21.77 7.70
C VAL A 30 -1.60 22.10 6.23
N ILE A 31 -0.55 22.46 5.48
CA ILE A 31 -0.64 22.77 4.05
C ILE A 31 -1.14 21.56 3.27
N LEU A 32 -0.59 20.38 3.53
CA LEU A 32 -1.03 19.13 2.90
C LEU A 32 -2.48 18.78 3.27
N LEU A 33 -2.85 18.88 4.54
CA LEU A 33 -4.23 18.63 4.97
C LEU A 33 -5.21 19.57 4.28
N ASP A 34 -4.88 20.85 4.15
CA ASP A 34 -5.71 21.80 3.42
C ASP A 34 -5.85 21.42 1.94
N TYR A 35 -4.73 21.07 1.28
CA TYR A 35 -4.71 20.56 -0.09
C TYR A 35 -5.60 19.33 -0.26
N PHE A 36 -5.42 18.29 0.56
CA PHE A 36 -6.26 17.09 0.54
C PHE A 36 -7.73 17.42 0.85
N SER A 37 -7.98 18.44 1.66
CA SER A 37 -9.34 18.85 1.99
C SER A 37 -10.07 19.55 0.83
N ARG A 38 -9.31 20.18 -0.09
CA ARG A 38 -9.80 20.85 -1.30
C ARG A 38 -9.88 19.89 -2.48
N LYS A 39 -8.87 19.02 -2.63
CA LYS A 39 -8.68 18.16 -3.80
C LYS A 39 -8.94 16.68 -3.56
N GLY A 40 -9.31 16.29 -2.34
CA GLY A 40 -9.49 14.89 -1.96
C GLY A 40 -10.53 14.13 -2.80
N GLN A 41 -11.60 14.80 -3.24
CA GLN A 41 -12.58 14.20 -4.16
C GLN A 41 -11.96 13.94 -5.53
N VAL A 42 -11.34 14.94 -6.15
CA VAL A 42 -10.63 14.80 -7.44
C VAL A 42 -9.57 13.70 -7.38
N LEU A 43 -8.74 13.70 -6.34
CA LEU A 43 -7.71 12.68 -6.15
C LEU A 43 -8.29 11.27 -5.99
N ALA A 44 -9.42 11.13 -5.32
CA ALA A 44 -10.12 9.85 -5.17
C ALA A 44 -10.81 9.39 -6.46
N GLU A 45 -11.29 10.31 -7.28
CA GLU A 45 -11.89 10.04 -8.59
C GLU A 45 -10.86 9.47 -9.57
N LEU A 46 -9.62 9.96 -9.54
CA LEU A 46 -8.51 9.42 -10.34
C LEU A 46 -8.17 7.94 -10.00
N LEU A 47 -8.63 7.44 -8.86
CA LEU A 47 -8.46 6.05 -8.43
C LEU A 47 -9.72 5.19 -8.66
N SER A 48 -10.78 5.77 -9.23
CA SER A 48 -12.06 5.07 -9.41
C SER A 48 -11.95 4.02 -10.51
N TYR A 49 -12.75 2.96 -10.37
CA TYR A 49 -12.78 1.86 -11.33
C TYR A 49 -13.74 2.15 -12.50
N PRO A 50 -13.39 1.82 -13.75
CA PRO A 50 -12.12 1.23 -14.19
C PRO A 50 -10.96 2.22 -14.07
N VAL A 51 -9.85 1.74 -13.52
CA VAL A 51 -8.66 2.58 -13.32
C VAL A 51 -7.95 2.73 -14.66
N GLU A 52 -7.84 3.97 -15.16
CA GLU A 52 -7.11 4.29 -16.38
C GLU A 52 -5.66 4.67 -16.08
N ASP A 53 -4.72 4.25 -16.92
CA ASP A 53 -3.28 4.51 -16.73
C ASP A 53 -2.96 6.01 -16.65
N ASN A 54 -3.63 6.83 -17.46
CA ASN A 54 -3.48 8.30 -17.42
C ASN A 54 -3.95 8.89 -16.09
N ASN A 55 -5.00 8.33 -15.49
CA ASN A 55 -5.50 8.79 -14.19
C ASN A 55 -4.52 8.44 -13.08
N ILE A 56 -3.88 7.25 -13.14
CA ILE A 56 -2.83 6.87 -12.19
C ILE A 56 -1.57 7.73 -12.35
N ALA A 57 -1.17 8.04 -13.60
CA ALA A 57 -0.05 8.93 -13.86
C ALA A 57 -0.32 10.35 -13.31
N ARG A 58 -1.52 10.90 -13.57
CA ARG A 58 -1.95 12.18 -13.01
C ARG A 58 -2.02 12.15 -11.48
N PHE A 59 -2.58 11.10 -10.90
CA PHE A 59 -2.62 10.93 -9.44
C PHE A 59 -1.21 10.96 -8.85
N ALA A 60 -0.30 10.14 -9.39
CA ALA A 60 1.10 10.10 -8.96
C ALA A 60 1.77 11.48 -9.06
N TYR A 61 1.62 12.14 -10.21
CA TYR A 61 2.16 13.48 -10.45
C TYR A 61 1.68 14.50 -9.42
N LEU A 62 0.36 14.58 -9.18
CA LEU A 62 -0.24 15.53 -8.23
C LEU A 62 0.23 15.28 -6.79
N ILE A 63 0.33 14.01 -6.39
CA ILE A 63 0.82 13.65 -5.05
C ILE A 63 2.31 13.98 -4.90
N PHE A 64 3.13 13.73 -5.92
CA PHE A 64 4.56 14.07 -5.90
C PHE A 64 4.79 15.57 -5.87
N ALA A 65 4.10 16.32 -6.73
CA ALA A 65 4.18 17.77 -6.77
C ALA A 65 3.74 18.40 -5.45
N ALA A 66 2.62 17.95 -4.86
CA ALA A 66 2.18 18.40 -3.56
C ALA A 66 3.21 18.11 -2.45
N SER A 67 3.84 16.93 -2.48
CA SER A 67 4.89 16.55 -1.52
C SER A 67 6.10 17.48 -1.61
N PHE A 68 6.57 17.73 -2.84
CA PHE A 68 7.72 18.59 -3.13
C PHE A 68 7.43 20.09 -2.97
N SER A 69 6.17 20.50 -2.85
CA SER A 69 5.79 21.91 -2.62
C SER A 69 5.71 22.27 -1.14
N THR A 70 6.00 21.33 -0.24
CA THR A 70 5.91 21.57 1.21
C THR A 70 7.15 22.29 1.78
N PRO A 71 7.03 22.94 2.95
CA PRO A 71 8.15 23.48 3.73
C PRO A 71 9.25 22.48 4.13
N GLU A 72 9.09 21.19 3.83
CA GLU A 72 10.19 20.23 3.92
C GLU A 72 11.26 20.51 2.87
N PHE A 73 10.84 20.90 1.67
CA PHE A 73 11.69 21.11 0.49
C PHE A 73 11.95 22.58 0.18
N HIS A 74 11.13 23.46 0.76
CA HIS A 74 11.18 24.90 0.54
C HIS A 74 11.36 25.69 1.83
N ALA A 75 12.06 26.82 1.73
CA ALA A 75 12.13 27.78 2.82
C ALA A 75 10.76 28.42 3.02
N PHE A 76 10.29 28.50 4.28
CA PHE A 76 8.97 29.04 4.60
C PHE A 76 8.98 29.74 5.95
N GLY A 77 8.40 30.95 6.02
CA GLY A 77 8.25 31.70 7.27
C GLY A 77 9.58 31.94 8.01
N GLY A 78 10.67 32.20 7.29
CA GLY A 78 12.01 32.41 7.86
C GLY A 78 12.75 31.14 8.28
N SER A 79 12.12 29.96 8.17
CA SER A 79 12.76 28.66 8.44
C SER A 79 13.31 28.04 7.16
N GLN A 80 14.52 27.48 7.24
CA GLN A 80 15.15 26.76 6.13
C GLN A 80 14.47 25.40 5.87
N GLN A 81 14.57 24.93 4.62
CA GLN A 81 14.14 23.59 4.24
C GLN A 81 14.97 22.51 4.96
N SER A 82 14.35 21.36 5.23
CA SER A 82 14.98 20.20 5.87
C SER A 82 15.53 19.21 4.84
N ARG A 83 15.03 19.27 3.61
CA ARG A 83 15.38 18.41 2.47
C ARG A 83 15.57 19.27 1.23
N PHE A 84 16.33 18.75 0.27
CA PHE A 84 16.72 19.53 -0.91
C PHE A 84 16.24 18.83 -2.18
N LEU A 85 15.68 19.63 -3.08
CA LEU A 85 15.43 19.21 -4.46
C LEU A 85 16.67 19.48 -5.31
N PRO A 86 16.89 18.72 -6.40
CA PRO A 86 18.00 18.97 -7.30
C PRO A 86 17.91 20.38 -7.89
N TRP A 87 18.89 21.23 -7.58
CA TRP A 87 18.96 22.60 -8.11
C TRP A 87 18.94 22.69 -9.65
N PRO A 88 19.41 21.70 -10.44
CA PRO A 88 19.29 21.75 -11.90
C PRO A 88 17.85 21.73 -12.42
N LEU A 89 16.87 21.41 -11.57
CA LEU A 89 15.45 21.37 -11.91
C LEU A 89 14.74 22.71 -11.63
N ARG A 90 15.47 23.80 -11.34
CA ARG A 90 14.89 25.13 -11.05
C ARG A 90 14.35 25.87 -12.26
N ASP A 91 14.84 25.56 -13.45
CA ASP A 91 14.37 26.18 -14.68
C ASP A 91 13.10 25.49 -15.18
N GLN A 92 12.28 26.17 -15.96
CA GLN A 92 11.09 25.55 -16.54
C GLN A 92 11.48 24.52 -17.60
N ILE A 93 11.39 23.22 -17.26
CA ILE A 93 11.75 22.10 -18.15
C ILE A 93 10.49 21.43 -18.70
N TYR A 94 9.48 21.25 -17.84
CA TYR A 94 8.21 20.63 -18.20
C TYR A 94 7.05 21.61 -18.06
N ASP A 95 6.02 21.43 -18.90
CA ASP A 95 4.78 22.19 -18.82
C ASP A 95 3.75 21.46 -17.97
N ALA A 96 3.41 22.02 -16.80
CA ALA A 96 2.42 21.47 -15.89
C ALA A 96 1.02 22.10 -16.04
N SER A 97 0.78 22.91 -17.08
CA SER A 97 -0.47 23.65 -17.28
C SER A 97 -1.70 22.74 -17.30
N LEU A 98 -1.59 21.52 -17.83
CA LEU A 98 -2.67 20.54 -17.86
C LEU A 98 -3.19 20.17 -16.45
N TYR A 99 -2.35 20.32 -15.43
CA TYR A 99 -2.66 19.94 -14.04
C TYR A 99 -2.79 21.15 -13.11
N ALA A 100 -2.61 22.37 -13.61
CA ALA A 100 -2.49 23.59 -12.80
C ALA A 100 -3.61 23.77 -11.78
N ASP A 101 -4.85 23.50 -12.18
CA ASP A 101 -6.03 23.65 -11.32
C ASP A 101 -6.02 22.71 -10.11
N ASP A 102 -5.35 21.55 -10.22
CA ASP A 102 -5.29 20.53 -9.17
C ASP A 102 -3.95 20.47 -8.44
N LEU A 103 -2.98 21.31 -8.81
CA LEU A 103 -1.75 21.44 -8.06
C LEU A 103 -1.97 22.10 -6.71
N LEU A 104 -1.06 21.82 -5.78
CA LEU A 104 -1.00 22.52 -4.50
C LEU A 104 -0.71 24.01 -4.72
N GLU A 105 0.24 24.31 -5.61
CA GLU A 105 0.56 25.65 -6.10
C GLU A 105 0.16 25.77 -7.58
N ALA A 106 -0.96 26.44 -7.86
CA ALA A 106 -1.49 26.58 -9.22
C ALA A 106 -0.57 27.41 -10.13
N ASN A 107 0.15 28.39 -9.56
CA ASN A 107 1.17 29.19 -10.27
C ASN A 107 2.50 28.45 -10.34
N TRP A 108 2.48 27.21 -10.85
CA TRP A 108 3.62 26.29 -10.85
C TRP A 108 4.86 26.84 -11.57
N TYR A 109 4.70 27.74 -12.53
CA TYR A 109 5.80 28.39 -13.26
C TYR A 109 6.61 29.36 -12.37
N ALA A 110 6.05 29.80 -11.24
CA ALA A 110 6.76 30.65 -10.28
C ALA A 110 7.80 29.87 -9.48
N ASP A 111 7.62 28.56 -9.34
CA ASP A 111 8.55 27.65 -8.68
C ASP A 111 8.50 26.24 -9.32
N PRO A 112 9.09 26.09 -10.52
CA PRO A 112 8.91 24.87 -11.32
C PRO A 112 9.70 23.68 -10.77
N ILE A 113 10.53 23.86 -9.74
CA ILE A 113 11.36 22.78 -9.20
C ILE A 113 10.53 21.62 -8.66
N SER A 114 9.37 21.91 -8.05
CA SER A 114 8.48 20.88 -7.51
C SER A 114 7.77 20.09 -8.62
N THR A 115 7.30 20.76 -9.67
CA THR A 115 6.65 20.12 -10.81
C THR A 115 7.62 19.35 -11.72
N ASN A 116 8.82 19.89 -11.94
CA ASN A 116 9.89 19.18 -12.63
C ASN A 116 10.34 17.93 -11.85
N SER A 117 10.54 18.06 -10.54
CA SER A 117 10.89 16.92 -9.66
C SER A 117 9.79 15.85 -9.68
N ALA A 118 8.52 16.27 -9.70
CA ALA A 118 7.38 15.36 -9.82
C ALA A 118 7.37 14.61 -11.16
N GLN A 119 7.67 15.29 -12.27
CA GLN A 119 7.76 14.65 -13.59
C GLN A 119 8.90 13.61 -13.64
N VAL A 120 10.07 13.97 -13.14
CA VAL A 120 11.23 13.06 -13.10
C VAL A 120 10.95 11.84 -12.21
N ALA A 121 10.26 12.03 -11.07
CA ALA A 121 9.79 10.94 -10.23
C ALA A 121 8.71 10.07 -10.91
N LEU A 122 7.81 10.68 -11.69
CA LEU A 122 6.82 9.96 -12.49
C LEU A 122 7.50 9.06 -13.53
N ASP A 123 8.47 9.59 -14.27
CA ASP A 123 9.23 8.82 -15.26
C ASP A 123 9.97 7.65 -14.60
N TRP A 124 10.51 7.87 -13.38
CA TRP A 124 11.21 6.85 -12.60
C TRP A 124 10.32 5.67 -12.24
N ILE A 125 9.12 5.93 -11.69
CA ILE A 125 8.15 4.89 -11.36
C ILE A 125 7.54 4.22 -12.60
N ASN A 126 7.73 4.80 -13.78
CA ASN A 126 7.31 4.23 -15.06
C ASN A 126 8.44 3.47 -15.77
N GLY A 127 9.61 3.33 -15.12
CA GLY A 127 10.71 2.48 -15.59
C GLY A 127 11.83 3.23 -16.33
N ALA A 128 11.81 4.56 -16.38
CA ALA A 128 12.89 5.33 -17.00
C ALA A 128 14.25 5.00 -16.36
N ARG A 129 15.30 4.86 -17.16
CA ARG A 129 16.65 4.57 -16.64
C ARG A 129 17.26 5.86 -16.06
N LEU A 130 18.07 5.72 -15.01
CA LEU A 130 18.77 6.88 -14.42
C LEU A 130 19.59 7.65 -15.46
N ILE A 131 20.29 6.93 -16.35
CA ILE A 131 21.08 7.55 -17.43
C ILE A 131 20.24 8.38 -18.40
N ASP A 132 18.97 8.03 -18.59
CA ASP A 132 18.09 8.81 -19.47
C ASP A 132 17.55 10.04 -18.73
N GLN A 133 17.33 9.93 -17.41
CA GLN A 133 16.92 11.06 -16.58
C GLN A 133 18.05 12.07 -16.35
N GLU A 134 19.31 11.63 -16.26
CA GLU A 134 20.47 12.55 -16.19
C GLU A 134 20.58 13.46 -17.43
N LYS A 135 19.99 13.06 -18.56
CA LYS A 135 19.97 13.88 -19.79
C LYS A 135 18.95 15.01 -19.75
N VAL A 136 18.05 15.04 -18.77
CA VAL A 136 17.07 16.12 -18.58
C VAL A 136 17.78 17.46 -18.38
N HIS A 137 18.93 17.47 -17.71
CA HIS A 137 19.77 18.67 -17.58
C HIS A 137 21.26 18.29 -17.44
N SER A 138 22.16 19.03 -18.09
CA SER A 138 23.60 18.71 -18.18
C SER A 138 24.32 18.56 -16.82
N SER A 139 23.83 19.22 -15.78
CA SER A 139 24.33 19.17 -14.39
C SER A 139 23.60 18.17 -13.49
N LEU A 140 22.55 17.49 -13.97
CA LEU A 140 21.79 16.53 -13.17
C LEU A 140 22.56 15.20 -13.08
N ARG A 141 22.59 14.59 -11.89
CA ARG A 141 23.36 13.38 -11.61
C ARG A 141 22.52 12.35 -10.87
N ALA A 142 22.82 11.07 -11.07
CA ALA A 142 22.11 9.94 -10.46
C ALA A 142 22.05 10.05 -8.93
N GLY A 143 23.11 10.53 -8.28
CA GLY A 143 23.12 10.74 -6.82
C GLY A 143 22.07 11.73 -6.33
N MET A 144 21.84 12.83 -7.09
CA MET A 144 20.81 13.81 -6.77
C MET A 144 19.41 13.22 -6.94
N LEU A 145 19.20 12.46 -8.01
CA LEU A 145 17.93 11.79 -8.31
C LEU A 145 17.59 10.75 -7.23
N LEU A 146 18.55 9.90 -6.86
CA LEU A 146 18.35 8.87 -5.85
C LEU A 146 18.07 9.48 -4.46
N ASP A 147 18.73 10.58 -4.10
CA ASP A 147 18.41 11.28 -2.85
C ASP A 147 17.01 11.89 -2.88
N MET A 148 16.62 12.51 -4.00
CA MET A 148 15.27 13.03 -4.21
C MET A 148 14.20 11.92 -4.08
N TYR A 149 14.40 10.75 -4.70
CA TYR A 149 13.48 9.61 -4.60
C TYR A 149 13.37 9.06 -3.18
N ARG A 150 14.50 8.97 -2.46
CA ARG A 150 14.51 8.58 -1.05
C ARG A 150 13.70 9.56 -0.19
N ASN A 151 13.91 10.86 -0.40
CA ASN A 151 13.20 11.92 0.32
C ASN A 151 11.69 11.93 -0.01
N LEU A 152 11.32 11.67 -1.27
CA LEU A 152 9.94 11.51 -1.69
C LEU A 152 9.30 10.28 -1.03
N GLY A 153 9.98 9.14 -1.03
CA GLY A 153 9.50 7.90 -0.37
C GLY A 153 9.15 8.14 1.10
N TRP A 154 10.01 8.85 1.84
CA TRP A 154 9.74 9.27 3.21
C TRP A 154 8.53 10.22 3.31
N ALA A 155 8.43 11.21 2.42
CA ALA A 155 7.33 12.17 2.43
C ALA A 155 5.98 11.47 2.22
N LEU A 156 5.91 10.52 1.29
CA LEU A 156 4.71 9.73 1.00
C LEU A 156 4.27 8.91 2.22
N GLN A 157 5.20 8.28 2.95
CA GLN A 157 4.88 7.55 4.19
C GLN A 157 4.29 8.46 5.28
N GLY A 158 4.85 9.68 5.42
CA GLY A 158 4.29 10.68 6.33
C GLY A 158 2.89 11.13 5.94
N ILE A 159 2.66 11.37 4.64
CA ILE A 159 1.35 11.72 4.09
C ILE A 159 0.33 10.61 4.35
N VAL A 160 0.68 9.34 4.11
CA VAL A 160 -0.18 8.18 4.39
C VAL A 160 -0.62 8.19 5.85
N SER A 161 0.32 8.37 6.78
CA SER A 161 0.04 8.38 8.21
C SER A 161 -0.92 9.52 8.60
N ILE A 162 -0.69 10.72 8.06
CA ILE A 162 -1.52 11.91 8.31
C ILE A 162 -2.93 11.73 7.75
N ILE A 163 -3.08 11.28 6.49
CA ILE A 163 -4.40 11.07 5.86
C ILE A 163 -5.16 9.94 6.55
N SER A 164 -4.48 8.85 6.91
CA SER A 164 -5.11 7.71 7.60
C SER A 164 -5.68 8.13 8.95
N ALA A 165 -4.93 8.94 9.71
CA ALA A 165 -5.41 9.53 10.94
C ALA A 165 -6.53 10.57 10.69
N ALA A 166 -6.43 11.39 9.66
CA ALA A 166 -7.40 12.46 9.39
C ALA A 166 -8.74 11.94 8.85
N SER A 167 -8.73 10.78 8.18
CA SER A 167 -9.89 10.17 7.53
C SER A 167 -10.55 9.05 8.35
N ASP A 168 -10.05 8.78 9.56
CA ASP A 168 -10.67 7.80 10.46
C ASP A 168 -12.05 8.29 10.94
N SER A 169 -13.09 7.59 10.49
CA SER A 169 -14.48 7.90 10.80
C SER A 169 -14.81 7.84 12.29
N ARG A 170 -14.03 7.11 13.09
CA ARG A 170 -14.26 6.93 14.54
C ARG A 170 -13.82 8.13 15.35
N ILE A 171 -12.95 8.99 14.79
CA ILE A 171 -12.50 10.20 15.48
C ILE A 171 -13.69 11.15 15.60
N PRO A 172 -14.03 11.62 16.83
CA PRO A 172 -15.07 12.61 17.05
C PRO A 172 -14.83 13.88 16.23
N ASP A 173 -15.88 14.46 15.67
CA ASP A 173 -15.78 15.62 14.78
C ASP A 173 -14.97 16.80 15.37
N PRO A 174 -15.11 17.17 16.66
CA PRO A 174 -14.31 18.24 17.26
C PRO A 174 -12.78 17.98 17.26
N LEU A 175 -12.36 16.71 17.25
CA LEU A 175 -10.95 16.32 17.25
C LEU A 175 -10.34 16.24 15.85
N ARG A 176 -11.16 16.39 14.80
CA ARG A 176 -10.70 16.41 13.41
C ARG A 176 -10.05 17.74 13.05
N PRO A 177 -9.15 17.76 12.03
CA PRO A 177 -8.66 19.00 11.43
C PRO A 177 -9.82 19.91 11.05
N LEU A 178 -9.68 21.23 11.29
CA LEU A 178 -10.74 22.22 11.03
C LEU A 178 -11.30 22.10 9.62
N SER A 179 -10.43 21.91 8.63
CA SER A 179 -10.85 21.72 7.26
C SER A 179 -11.78 20.52 7.09
N LEU A 180 -11.65 19.43 7.85
CA LEU A 180 -12.43 18.20 7.65
C LEU A 180 -13.70 18.09 8.50
N ARG A 181 -13.95 19.03 9.43
CA ARG A 181 -15.12 19.00 10.31
C ARG A 181 -16.42 19.12 9.52
N GLY A 182 -17.41 18.32 9.86
CA GLY A 182 -18.73 18.32 9.20
C GLY A 182 -18.74 17.86 7.74
N ARG A 183 -17.65 17.22 7.24
CA ARG A 183 -17.54 16.77 5.84
C ARG A 183 -17.39 15.24 5.71
N PRO A 184 -18.41 14.43 6.05
CA PRO A 184 -18.31 12.96 6.05
C PRO A 184 -18.02 12.37 4.66
N ASP A 185 -18.57 12.94 3.59
CA ASP A 185 -18.34 12.46 2.22
C ASP A 185 -16.87 12.59 1.82
N LEU A 186 -16.23 13.69 2.24
CA LEU A 186 -14.80 13.90 2.01
C LEU A 186 -13.95 12.88 2.78
N LEU A 187 -14.36 12.47 4.00
CA LEU A 187 -13.65 11.40 4.71
C LEU A 187 -13.67 10.10 3.89
N THR A 188 -14.81 9.76 3.28
CA THR A 188 -14.94 8.59 2.40
C THR A 188 -13.99 8.69 1.20
N SER A 189 -13.88 9.85 0.56
CA SER A 189 -12.91 10.08 -0.53
C SER A 189 -11.47 9.93 -0.04
N LEU A 190 -11.12 10.56 1.08
CA LEU A 190 -9.76 10.54 1.63
C LEU A 190 -9.32 9.15 2.05
N ARG A 191 -10.24 8.29 2.52
CA ARG A 191 -9.91 6.90 2.89
C ARG A 191 -9.41 6.06 1.71
N LYS A 192 -9.71 6.44 0.46
CA LYS A 192 -9.21 5.72 -0.73
C LYS A 192 -7.73 5.98 -1.00
N LEU A 193 -7.16 7.06 -0.47
CA LEU A 193 -5.82 7.53 -0.83
C LEU A 193 -4.66 6.78 -0.15
N PRO A 194 -4.71 6.44 1.16
CA PRO A 194 -3.56 5.89 1.89
C PRO A 194 -2.84 4.75 1.17
N ARG A 195 -3.52 3.67 0.78
CA ARG A 195 -2.84 2.52 0.15
C ARG A 195 -2.35 2.80 -1.27
N ALA A 196 -3.02 3.67 -2.01
CA ALA A 196 -2.52 4.13 -3.30
C ALA A 196 -1.20 4.89 -3.12
N ILE A 197 -1.11 5.78 -2.12
CA ILE A 197 0.10 6.54 -1.80
C ILE A 197 1.21 5.63 -1.25
N THR A 198 0.90 4.65 -0.40
CA THR A 198 1.85 3.61 0.03
C THR A 198 2.45 2.91 -1.18
N ARG A 199 1.60 2.51 -2.14
CA ARG A 199 2.04 1.83 -3.35
C ARG A 199 2.93 2.71 -4.21
N LEU A 200 2.64 4.02 -4.32
CA LEU A 200 3.54 4.98 -4.94
C LEU A 200 4.89 5.06 -4.21
N SER A 201 4.92 5.06 -2.89
CA SER A 201 6.17 5.05 -2.11
C SER A 201 7.03 3.82 -2.42
N PHE A 202 6.41 2.64 -2.56
CA PHE A 202 7.12 1.42 -2.95
C PHE A 202 7.65 1.52 -4.39
N ARG A 203 6.83 2.01 -5.34
CA ARG A 203 7.25 2.24 -6.72
C ARG A 203 8.39 3.25 -6.85
N VAL A 204 8.38 4.33 -6.07
CA VAL A 204 9.47 5.32 -6.01
C VAL A 204 10.75 4.67 -5.47
N SER A 205 10.63 3.85 -4.43
CA SER A 205 11.79 3.17 -3.83
C SER A 205 12.43 2.16 -4.78
N SER A 206 11.63 1.44 -5.57
CA SER A 206 12.13 0.44 -6.53
C SER A 206 12.42 0.99 -7.93
N GLY A 207 11.81 2.12 -8.30
CA GLY A 207 11.79 2.63 -9.66
C GLY A 207 11.10 1.72 -10.64
N LEU A 208 10.03 1.03 -10.22
CA LEU A 208 9.34 0.05 -11.06
C LEU A 208 7.89 0.46 -11.31
N PRO A 209 7.40 0.19 -12.54
CA PRO A 209 5.98 0.12 -12.87
C PRO A 209 5.22 -0.84 -11.96
N ASP A 210 3.92 -0.59 -11.81
CA ASP A 210 3.06 -1.30 -10.86
C ASP A 210 2.85 -2.78 -11.21
N ASP A 211 2.68 -3.08 -12.49
CA ASP A 211 2.44 -4.40 -13.09
C ASP A 211 3.57 -5.41 -12.82
N ILE A 212 4.78 -4.93 -12.55
CA ILE A 212 5.97 -5.74 -12.29
C ILE A 212 6.59 -5.51 -10.91
N LEU A 213 5.99 -4.65 -10.10
CA LEU A 213 6.50 -4.27 -8.78
C LEU A 213 6.65 -5.49 -7.85
N TRP A 214 5.78 -6.48 -8.03
CA TRP A 214 5.76 -7.74 -7.29
C TRP A 214 7.05 -8.56 -7.47
N MET A 215 7.78 -8.41 -8.59
CA MET A 215 9.01 -9.18 -8.84
C MET A 215 10.11 -8.88 -7.83
N ASN A 216 10.08 -7.73 -7.16
CA ASN A 216 10.99 -7.43 -6.05
C ASN A 216 10.89 -8.46 -4.92
N ALA A 217 9.70 -9.01 -4.67
CA ALA A 217 9.46 -9.98 -3.61
C ALA A 217 10.09 -11.36 -3.89
N LEU A 218 10.54 -11.59 -5.14
CA LEU A 218 11.27 -12.80 -5.51
C LEU A 218 12.70 -12.79 -4.96
N ASN A 219 13.30 -11.64 -4.70
CA ASN A 219 14.65 -11.56 -4.15
C ASN A 219 14.68 -12.01 -2.68
N GLN A 220 15.68 -12.81 -2.33
CA GLN A 220 15.98 -13.16 -0.94
C GLN A 220 17.42 -12.83 -0.56
N THR A 221 17.62 -12.54 0.73
CA THR A 221 18.94 -12.29 1.31
C THR A 221 19.75 -13.58 1.32
N GLY A 222 20.99 -13.53 0.83
CA GLY A 222 21.92 -14.66 0.85
C GLY A 222 21.75 -15.67 -0.29
N GLU A 223 20.81 -15.46 -1.21
CA GLU A 223 20.70 -16.31 -2.41
C GLU A 223 21.79 -16.00 -3.44
N GLN A 224 22.12 -17.00 -4.26
CA GLN A 224 23.10 -16.89 -5.33
C GLN A 224 22.70 -15.86 -6.41
N PHE A 225 21.41 -15.75 -6.69
CA PHE A 225 20.86 -14.86 -7.71
C PHE A 225 19.90 -13.86 -7.11
N GLN A 226 19.84 -12.68 -7.73
CA GLN A 226 18.86 -11.65 -7.46
C GLN A 226 18.48 -10.98 -8.79
N LEU A 227 17.27 -10.46 -8.85
CA LEU A 227 16.77 -9.57 -9.89
C LEU A 227 17.18 -8.14 -9.57
N SER A 228 17.98 -7.55 -10.44
CA SER A 228 18.19 -6.10 -10.48
C SER A 228 16.99 -5.39 -11.10
N ARG A 229 16.94 -4.07 -10.96
CA ARG A 229 15.91 -3.25 -11.64
C ARG A 229 15.94 -3.44 -13.16
N GLU A 230 17.13 -3.54 -13.75
CA GLU A 230 17.30 -3.74 -15.20
C GLU A 230 16.79 -5.10 -15.65
N ASP A 231 17.02 -6.16 -14.86
CA ASP A 231 16.47 -7.49 -15.11
C ASP A 231 14.94 -7.44 -15.18
N ILE A 232 14.30 -6.82 -14.18
CA ILE A 232 12.84 -6.75 -14.07
C ILE A 232 12.25 -5.96 -15.26
N LEU A 233 12.84 -4.80 -15.59
CA LEU A 233 12.40 -4.01 -16.74
C LEU A 233 12.64 -4.74 -18.07
N GLY A 234 13.74 -5.50 -18.18
CA GLY A 234 14.02 -6.35 -19.33
C GLY A 234 12.94 -7.43 -19.53
N LEU A 235 12.50 -8.08 -18.45
CA LEU A 235 11.39 -9.04 -18.49
C LEU A 235 10.08 -8.36 -18.93
N ARG A 236 9.77 -7.18 -18.36
CA ARG A 236 8.58 -6.40 -18.74
C ARG A 236 8.56 -6.03 -20.22
N ASN A 237 9.69 -5.58 -20.76
CA ASN A 237 9.83 -5.20 -22.17
C ASN A 237 9.60 -6.39 -23.12
N ASN A 238 9.75 -7.63 -22.62
CA ASN A 238 9.43 -8.85 -23.35
C ASN A 238 8.01 -9.38 -23.04
N GLY A 239 7.17 -8.60 -22.36
CA GLY A 239 5.78 -8.95 -22.04
C GLY A 239 5.59 -9.84 -20.82
N TYR A 240 6.64 -10.12 -20.05
CA TYR A 240 6.57 -10.92 -18.81
C TYR A 240 6.23 -10.01 -17.65
N THR A 241 4.93 -9.89 -17.35
CA THR A 241 4.39 -9.08 -16.26
C THR A 241 3.72 -9.91 -15.18
N ARG A 242 3.40 -11.17 -15.47
CA ARG A 242 2.65 -12.06 -14.57
C ARG A 242 3.49 -13.27 -14.10
N PRO A 243 3.25 -13.78 -12.89
CA PRO A 243 3.94 -14.97 -12.38
C PRO A 243 3.83 -16.19 -13.32
N GLU A 244 2.66 -16.43 -13.91
CA GLU A 244 2.39 -17.59 -14.76
C GLU A 244 3.31 -17.60 -15.98
N GLN A 245 3.55 -16.42 -16.58
CA GLN A 245 4.43 -16.28 -17.74
C GLN A 245 5.87 -16.67 -17.38
N LEU A 246 6.35 -16.25 -16.21
CA LEU A 246 7.70 -16.56 -15.74
C LEU A 246 7.88 -18.04 -15.38
N MET A 247 6.81 -18.75 -15.05
CA MET A 247 6.82 -20.17 -14.68
C MET A 247 6.81 -21.13 -15.87
N LEU A 248 6.48 -20.65 -17.08
CA LEU A 248 6.41 -21.47 -18.28
C LEU A 248 7.77 -22.11 -18.60
N GLY A 249 7.78 -23.44 -18.71
CA GLY A 249 8.95 -24.23 -19.13
C GLY A 249 9.06 -24.44 -20.64
N THR A 250 8.42 -23.58 -21.44
CA THR A 250 8.49 -23.63 -22.91
C THR A 250 9.83 -23.07 -23.38
N THR A 251 10.33 -23.57 -24.51
CA THR A 251 11.58 -23.10 -25.15
C THR A 251 11.61 -21.58 -25.36
N ASP A 252 10.50 -20.97 -25.75
CA ASP A 252 10.41 -19.52 -25.95
C ASP A 252 10.58 -18.74 -24.64
N ALA A 253 9.96 -19.19 -23.56
CA ALA A 253 10.09 -18.56 -22.26
C ALA A 253 11.49 -18.73 -21.66
N ASP A 254 12.12 -19.89 -21.87
CA ASP A 254 13.53 -20.08 -21.50
C ASP A 254 14.45 -19.16 -22.30
N ARG A 255 14.21 -19.02 -23.61
CA ARG A 255 14.96 -18.11 -24.49
C ARG A 255 14.87 -16.68 -24.00
N VAL A 256 13.66 -16.15 -23.77
CA VAL A 256 13.46 -14.77 -23.29
C VAL A 256 14.17 -14.54 -21.96
N ARG A 257 14.02 -15.44 -20.98
CA ARG A 257 14.72 -15.30 -19.69
C ARG A 257 16.24 -15.31 -19.87
N CYS A 258 16.78 -16.17 -20.74
CA CYS A 258 18.21 -16.21 -21.01
C CYS A 258 18.72 -14.95 -21.71
N GLU A 259 17.94 -14.37 -22.63
CA GLU A 259 18.27 -13.12 -23.31
C GLU A 259 18.34 -11.95 -22.32
N VAL A 260 17.35 -11.82 -21.43
CA VAL A 260 17.39 -10.80 -20.36
C VAL A 260 18.60 -11.00 -19.45
N PHE A 261 18.96 -12.26 -19.16
CA PHE A 261 20.09 -12.61 -18.28
C PHE A 261 21.40 -12.86 -19.02
N ALA A 262 21.58 -12.36 -20.23
CA ALA A 262 22.75 -12.66 -21.06
C ALA A 262 24.11 -12.42 -20.34
N ASN A 263 24.16 -11.43 -19.43
CA ASN A 263 25.35 -11.07 -18.67
C ASN A 263 25.42 -11.71 -17.27
N ALA A 264 24.47 -12.57 -16.90
CA ALA A 264 24.41 -13.16 -15.57
C ALA A 264 25.49 -14.23 -15.37
N LYS A 265 26.21 -14.13 -14.25
CA LYS A 265 27.22 -15.09 -13.81
C LYS A 265 26.63 -16.04 -12.76
N PRO A 266 27.01 -17.34 -12.74
CA PRO A 266 28.00 -17.98 -13.61
C PRO A 266 27.49 -18.32 -15.03
N LYS A 267 26.18 -18.53 -15.22
CA LYS A 267 25.58 -18.75 -16.54
C LYS A 267 24.15 -18.16 -16.60
N PRO A 268 23.73 -17.57 -17.73
CA PRO A 268 22.37 -17.04 -17.93
C PRO A 268 21.26 -18.07 -17.64
N ILE A 269 21.43 -19.29 -18.14
CA ILE A 269 20.44 -20.37 -17.97
C ILE A 269 20.20 -20.74 -16.50
N LEU A 270 21.20 -20.59 -15.63
CA LEU A 270 21.05 -20.89 -14.21
C LEU A 270 20.19 -19.83 -13.51
N LYS A 271 20.39 -18.55 -13.83
CA LYS A 271 19.52 -17.47 -13.33
C LYS A 271 18.10 -17.58 -13.91
N ALA A 272 17.97 -17.97 -15.17
CA ALA A 272 16.67 -18.20 -15.82
C ALA A 272 15.88 -19.34 -15.12
N ASN A 273 16.52 -20.48 -14.87
CA ASN A 273 15.92 -21.59 -14.13
C ASN A 273 15.58 -21.20 -12.69
N TRP A 274 16.50 -20.50 -12.01
CA TRP A 274 16.24 -19.95 -10.68
C TRP A 274 14.97 -19.09 -10.69
N LEU A 275 14.83 -18.14 -11.61
CA LEU A 275 13.65 -17.27 -11.68
C LEU A 275 12.36 -18.06 -11.90
N ARG A 276 12.36 -19.05 -12.80
CA ARG A 276 11.19 -19.90 -13.07
C ARG A 276 10.74 -20.63 -11.81
N ASP A 277 11.68 -21.27 -11.12
CA ASP A 277 11.39 -22.09 -9.94
C ASP A 277 11.04 -21.21 -8.73
N ARG A 278 11.66 -20.03 -8.63
CA ARG A 278 11.35 -18.98 -7.65
C ARG A 278 9.92 -18.46 -7.82
N SER A 279 9.52 -18.18 -9.06
CA SER A 279 8.17 -17.69 -9.37
C SER A 279 7.11 -18.74 -9.01
N ARG A 280 7.39 -20.03 -9.30
CA ARG A 280 6.49 -21.15 -8.96
C ARG A 280 6.25 -21.30 -7.46
N THR A 281 7.26 -21.05 -6.65
CA THR A 281 7.22 -21.30 -5.21
C THR A 281 7.05 -20.03 -4.38
N TRP A 282 6.91 -18.87 -5.02
CA TRP A 282 6.98 -17.55 -4.38
C TRP A 282 6.03 -17.42 -3.17
N LYS A 283 4.71 -17.54 -3.38
CA LYS A 283 3.72 -17.37 -2.31
C LYS A 283 3.76 -18.49 -1.27
N ALA A 284 4.12 -19.70 -1.67
CA ALA A 284 4.33 -20.80 -0.72
C ALA A 284 5.51 -20.51 0.22
N GLN A 285 6.65 -20.05 -0.31
CA GLN A 285 7.82 -19.72 0.47
C GLN A 285 7.65 -18.43 1.30
N GLU A 286 6.94 -17.44 0.78
CA GLU A 286 6.61 -16.23 1.53
C GLU A 286 5.80 -16.57 2.79
N ARG A 287 4.75 -17.40 2.64
CA ARG A 287 3.97 -17.91 3.77
C ARG A 287 4.80 -18.77 4.70
N ALA A 288 5.62 -19.69 4.19
CA ALA A 288 6.46 -20.55 5.03
C ALA A 288 7.43 -19.71 5.89
N ARG A 289 8.06 -18.68 5.31
CA ARG A 289 8.92 -17.74 6.06
C ARG A 289 8.13 -16.96 7.10
N ALA A 290 6.94 -16.48 6.76
CA ALA A 290 6.07 -15.79 7.71
C ALA A 290 5.68 -16.72 8.87
N ALA A 291 5.24 -17.94 8.58
CA ALA A 291 4.91 -18.97 9.56
C ALA A 291 6.07 -19.23 10.53
N SER A 292 7.28 -19.48 10.02
CA SER A 292 8.45 -19.70 10.89
C SER A 292 8.75 -18.50 11.79
N ARG A 293 8.68 -17.27 11.27
CA ARG A 293 8.89 -16.06 12.08
C ARG A 293 7.80 -15.86 13.13
N HIS A 294 6.55 -16.13 12.77
CA HIS A 294 5.41 -15.98 13.67
C HIS A 294 5.44 -17.04 14.76
N LEU A 295 5.77 -18.28 14.42
CA LEU A 295 5.93 -19.37 15.38
C LEU A 295 7.02 -19.05 16.41
N GLU A 296 8.18 -18.57 15.94
CA GLU A 296 9.28 -18.15 16.84
C GLU A 296 8.82 -17.06 17.81
N ARG A 297 8.11 -16.04 17.31
CA ARG A 297 7.58 -14.95 18.12
C ARG A 297 6.42 -15.36 19.02
N ALA A 298 5.68 -16.41 18.66
CA ALA A 298 4.54 -16.92 19.39
C ALA A 298 4.94 -17.83 20.56
N LYS A 299 6.21 -18.24 20.71
CA LYS A 299 6.68 -19.11 21.80
C LYS A 299 6.28 -18.66 23.22
N GLY A 300 6.05 -17.37 23.43
CA GLY A 300 5.56 -16.80 24.69
C GLY A 300 4.03 -16.72 24.84
N CYS A 301 3.27 -17.14 23.83
CA CYS A 301 1.81 -17.12 23.80
C CYS A 301 1.24 -18.47 24.28
N ARG A 302 0.00 -18.47 24.77
CA ARG A 302 -0.61 -19.69 25.36
C ARG A 302 -0.95 -20.77 24.33
N GLU A 303 -1.34 -20.37 23.11
CA GLU A 303 -1.81 -21.29 22.07
C GLU A 303 -0.94 -21.20 20.81
N VAL A 304 0.34 -21.56 20.97
CA VAL A 304 1.33 -21.52 19.88
C VAL A 304 0.92 -22.39 18.68
N SER A 305 0.26 -23.52 18.93
CA SER A 305 -0.19 -24.45 17.88
C SER A 305 -1.16 -23.81 16.88
N LEU A 306 -1.95 -22.82 17.29
CA LEU A 306 -2.85 -22.10 16.40
C LEU A 306 -2.10 -21.39 15.26
N VAL A 307 -0.84 -21.02 15.45
CA VAL A 307 -0.03 -20.40 14.40
C VAL A 307 0.24 -21.41 13.28
N ASP A 308 0.68 -22.62 13.61
CA ASP A 308 0.94 -23.67 12.62
C ASP A 308 -0.36 -24.11 11.94
N GLU A 309 -1.41 -24.34 12.72
CA GLU A 309 -2.74 -24.68 12.21
C GLU A 309 -3.24 -23.63 11.20
N PHE A 310 -3.03 -22.34 11.45
CA PHE A 310 -3.48 -21.24 10.57
C PHE A 310 -2.80 -21.28 9.19
N TYR A 311 -1.51 -21.61 9.13
CA TYR A 311 -0.78 -21.66 7.87
C TYR A 311 -1.00 -22.97 7.10
N LEU A 312 -1.26 -24.07 7.81
CA LEU A 312 -1.37 -25.41 7.22
C LEU A 312 -2.80 -25.76 6.76
N SER A 313 -3.82 -25.33 7.49
CA SER A 313 -5.23 -25.65 7.18
C SER A 313 -5.74 -25.01 5.88
N ARG A 314 -6.79 -25.61 5.29
CA ARG A 314 -7.48 -25.15 4.06
C ARG A 314 -8.98 -25.45 4.12
N GLY A 315 -9.80 -24.70 3.36
CA GLY A 315 -11.25 -24.89 3.32
C GLY A 315 -11.88 -24.82 4.71
N ASP A 316 -12.82 -25.71 4.98
CA ASP A 316 -13.56 -25.79 6.26
C ASP A 316 -12.64 -25.92 7.48
N GLU A 317 -11.48 -26.59 7.35
CA GLU A 317 -10.49 -26.67 8.43
C GLU A 317 -9.88 -25.29 8.73
N PHE A 318 -9.64 -24.49 7.69
CA PHE A 318 -9.10 -23.13 7.84
C PHE A 318 -10.12 -22.20 8.50
N GLU A 319 -11.39 -22.32 8.15
CA GLU A 319 -12.49 -21.62 8.84
C GLU A 319 -12.51 -21.96 10.33
N ALA A 320 -12.48 -23.25 10.68
CA ALA A 320 -12.49 -23.69 12.07
C ALA A 320 -11.28 -23.17 12.87
N VAL A 321 -10.09 -23.14 12.26
CA VAL A 321 -8.89 -22.58 12.88
C VAL A 321 -9.01 -21.06 13.03
N PHE A 322 -9.54 -20.37 12.03
CA PHE A 322 -9.77 -18.93 12.08
C PHE A 322 -10.72 -18.56 13.23
N GLU A 323 -11.82 -19.30 13.40
CA GLU A 323 -12.76 -19.12 14.52
C GLU A 323 -12.08 -19.30 15.88
N LYS A 324 -11.27 -20.36 16.06
CA LYS A 324 -10.50 -20.57 17.30
C LYS A 324 -9.58 -19.39 17.61
N ILE A 325 -8.92 -18.84 16.60
CA ILE A 325 -8.04 -17.67 16.76
C ILE A 325 -8.84 -16.44 17.20
N LEU A 326 -10.01 -16.19 16.59
CA LEU A 326 -10.88 -15.08 16.99
C LEU A 326 -11.35 -15.23 18.45
N VAL A 327 -11.76 -16.43 18.86
CA VAL A 327 -12.12 -16.73 20.26
C VAL A 327 -10.94 -16.48 21.20
N HIS A 328 -9.75 -16.98 20.85
CA HIS A 328 -8.54 -16.79 21.65
C HIS A 328 -8.18 -15.31 21.84
N LEU A 329 -8.36 -14.49 20.80
CA LEU A 329 -8.08 -13.05 20.83
C LEU A 329 -9.23 -12.22 21.44
N GLY A 330 -10.32 -12.85 21.86
CA GLY A 330 -11.51 -12.16 22.37
C GLY A 330 -12.14 -11.22 21.33
N VAL A 331 -12.12 -11.63 20.06
CA VAL A 331 -12.77 -10.94 18.95
C VAL A 331 -14.15 -11.56 18.74
N VAL A 332 -15.18 -10.73 18.74
CA VAL A 332 -16.55 -11.18 18.55
C VAL A 332 -16.81 -11.39 17.07
N PHE A 333 -17.42 -12.51 16.70
CA PHE A 333 -17.81 -12.80 15.32
C PHE A 333 -19.16 -13.53 15.25
N GLU A 334 -19.79 -13.48 14.09
CA GLU A 334 -21.02 -14.18 13.74
C GLU A 334 -20.82 -14.81 12.36
N ARG A 335 -21.13 -16.11 12.22
CA ARG A 335 -21.11 -16.80 10.93
C ARG A 335 -22.39 -16.45 10.16
N ILE A 336 -22.25 -15.87 8.97
CA ILE A 336 -23.41 -15.44 8.16
C ILE A 336 -23.77 -16.52 7.12
N ASP A 337 -22.77 -17.22 6.57
CA ASP A 337 -22.98 -18.43 5.76
C ASP A 337 -23.45 -19.58 6.67
N ASP A 338 -24.77 -19.64 6.85
CA ASP A 338 -25.47 -20.77 7.43
C ASP A 338 -26.00 -21.68 6.30
N SER A 339 -26.28 -22.94 6.62
CA SER A 339 -26.81 -23.93 5.66
C SER A 339 -28.12 -23.52 4.98
N PHE A 340 -28.73 -22.39 5.35
CA PHE A 340 -29.96 -21.85 4.80
C PHE A 340 -29.76 -20.63 3.89
N LYS A 341 -28.58 -19.99 3.88
CA LYS A 341 -28.28 -18.76 3.11
C LYS A 341 -27.10 -18.96 2.16
N THR A 342 -27.36 -19.67 1.07
CA THR A 342 -26.34 -19.95 0.04
C THR A 342 -25.78 -18.65 -0.56
N GLY A 343 -24.46 -18.50 -0.57
CA GLY A 343 -23.77 -17.35 -1.17
C GLY A 343 -23.66 -16.12 -0.27
N ALA A 344 -23.92 -16.26 1.04
CA ALA A 344 -23.62 -15.23 2.01
C ALA A 344 -22.10 -15.12 2.25
N PRO A 345 -21.60 -13.95 2.68
CA PRO A 345 -20.23 -13.85 3.18
C PRO A 345 -20.02 -14.76 4.39
N ASP A 346 -18.79 -15.18 4.66
CA ASP A 346 -18.54 -16.12 5.76
C ASP A 346 -18.84 -15.53 7.15
N TYR A 347 -18.33 -14.33 7.44
CA TYR A 347 -18.38 -13.77 8.80
C TYR A 347 -18.71 -12.28 8.89
N LEU A 348 -19.39 -11.92 9.98
CA LEU A 348 -19.46 -10.57 10.52
C LEU A 348 -18.52 -10.45 11.73
N ILE A 349 -17.42 -9.72 11.61
CA ILE A 349 -16.43 -9.52 12.68
C ILE A 349 -16.64 -8.18 13.38
N LYS A 350 -16.62 -8.18 14.72
CA LYS A 350 -16.80 -7.01 15.59
C LYS A 350 -15.55 -6.80 16.43
N LEU A 351 -14.75 -5.81 16.03
CA LEU A 351 -13.59 -5.32 16.79
C LEU A 351 -14.04 -4.23 17.77
N LYS A 352 -13.37 -4.14 18.92
CA LYS A 352 -13.69 -3.14 19.96
C LYS A 352 -13.72 -1.72 19.40
N ASN A 353 -14.69 -0.93 19.87
CA ASN A 353 -14.89 0.48 19.54
C ASN A 353 -14.87 0.80 18.04
N SER A 354 -15.24 -0.17 17.20
CA SER A 354 -15.13 -0.05 15.75
C SER A 354 -16.39 -0.60 15.05
N PRO A 355 -16.77 -0.05 13.88
CA PRO A 355 -17.81 -0.63 13.04
C PRO A 355 -17.52 -2.10 12.69
N PRO A 356 -18.56 -2.92 12.44
CA PRO A 356 -18.35 -4.30 12.01
C PRO A 356 -17.68 -4.39 10.64
N LEU A 357 -17.05 -5.54 10.37
CA LEU A 357 -16.43 -5.89 9.11
C LEU A 357 -17.07 -7.16 8.57
N ILE A 358 -17.33 -7.21 7.26
CA ILE A 358 -17.68 -8.45 6.55
C ILE A 358 -16.40 -9.13 6.11
N PHE A 359 -16.27 -10.42 6.36
CA PHE A 359 -15.14 -11.25 5.99
C PHE A 359 -15.56 -12.37 5.06
N GLU A 360 -14.76 -12.55 4.01
CA GLU A 360 -14.82 -13.66 3.06
C GLU A 360 -13.45 -14.35 3.02
N LEU A 361 -13.42 -15.65 3.26
CA LEU A 361 -12.24 -16.49 3.34
C LEU A 361 -12.08 -17.28 2.05
N LYS A 362 -11.24 -16.77 1.15
CA LYS A 362 -10.88 -17.51 -0.07
C LYS A 362 -9.69 -18.43 0.21
N SER A 363 -9.99 -19.61 0.78
CA SER A 363 -9.00 -20.65 1.14
C SER A 363 -9.04 -21.87 0.19
N ARG A 364 -8.74 -21.63 -1.10
CA ARG A 364 -8.91 -22.63 -2.17
C ARG A 364 -8.05 -23.88 -1.94
N LYS A 365 -8.55 -25.05 -2.38
CA LYS A 365 -7.74 -26.27 -2.54
C LYS A 365 -6.83 -26.09 -3.76
N GLY A 366 -5.51 -26.08 -3.54
CA GLY A 366 -4.47 -25.85 -4.56
C GLY A 366 -3.68 -24.55 -4.34
N ASP A 367 -2.74 -24.25 -5.24
CA ASP A 367 -1.82 -23.10 -5.11
C ASP A 367 -2.21 -21.89 -5.99
N ASN A 368 -3.42 -21.89 -6.55
CA ASN A 368 -3.89 -20.80 -7.40
C ASN A 368 -4.17 -19.52 -6.59
N LEU A 369 -3.67 -18.39 -7.08
CA LEU A 369 -3.89 -17.09 -6.47
C LEU A 369 -5.36 -16.65 -6.60
N VAL A 370 -5.81 -15.84 -5.64
CA VAL A 370 -7.14 -15.22 -5.68
C VAL A 370 -7.12 -14.11 -6.73
N ASN A 371 -7.89 -14.29 -7.80
CA ASN A 371 -8.04 -13.32 -8.89
C ASN A 371 -9.07 -12.22 -8.55
N TYR A 372 -9.23 -11.25 -9.45
CA TYR A 372 -10.13 -10.10 -9.24
C TYR A 372 -11.57 -10.50 -8.90
N ASN A 373 -12.15 -11.46 -9.62
CA ASN A 373 -13.52 -11.92 -9.37
C ASN A 373 -13.64 -12.54 -7.97
N GLY A 374 -12.71 -13.41 -7.59
CA GLY A 374 -12.70 -14.00 -6.26
C GLY A 374 -12.45 -12.98 -5.13
N ALA A 375 -11.69 -11.92 -5.42
CA ALA A 375 -11.42 -10.85 -4.46
C ALA A 375 -12.63 -9.93 -4.22
N THR A 376 -13.48 -9.75 -5.24
CA THR A 376 -14.58 -8.76 -5.23
C THR A 376 -15.96 -9.35 -4.96
N GLU A 377 -16.13 -10.68 -5.05
CA GLU A 377 -17.39 -11.39 -4.82
C GLU A 377 -18.09 -11.00 -3.51
N VAL A 378 -17.31 -10.81 -2.43
CA VAL A 378 -17.79 -10.37 -1.11
C VAL A 378 -18.62 -9.09 -1.17
N LEU A 379 -18.37 -8.20 -2.14
CA LEU A 379 -19.09 -6.94 -2.29
C LEU A 379 -20.55 -7.18 -2.66
N ALA A 380 -20.79 -8.04 -3.64
CA ALA A 380 -22.14 -8.38 -4.09
C ALA A 380 -22.86 -9.23 -3.04
N ALA A 381 -22.16 -10.21 -2.46
CA ALA A 381 -22.70 -11.04 -1.38
C ALA A 381 -23.14 -10.18 -0.18
N ALA A 382 -22.29 -9.27 0.28
CA ALA A 382 -22.66 -8.35 1.37
C ALA A 382 -23.89 -7.51 1.05
N GLU A 383 -24.06 -7.04 -0.19
CA GLU A 383 -25.24 -6.27 -0.59
C GLU A 383 -26.53 -7.09 -0.55
N ILE A 384 -26.50 -8.29 -1.13
CA ILE A 384 -27.65 -9.21 -1.18
C ILE A 384 -28.12 -9.55 0.24
N HIS A 385 -27.18 -9.72 1.16
CA HIS A 385 -27.46 -10.11 2.55
C HIS A 385 -27.63 -8.93 3.51
N GLY A 386 -27.89 -7.70 3.00
CA GLY A 386 -28.28 -6.55 3.84
C GLY A 386 -27.12 -5.78 4.50
N HIS A 387 -25.88 -6.04 4.08
CA HIS A 387 -24.66 -5.45 4.61
C HIS A 387 -24.00 -4.44 3.65
N ARG A 388 -24.76 -3.82 2.74
CA ARG A 388 -24.28 -2.87 1.71
C ARG A 388 -23.31 -1.79 2.22
N ASN A 389 -23.55 -1.25 3.41
CA ASN A 389 -22.74 -0.17 4.00
C ASN A 389 -21.62 -0.67 4.93
N THR A 390 -21.44 -1.99 5.02
CA THR A 390 -20.39 -2.60 5.85
C THR A 390 -19.13 -2.76 5.02
N PHE A 391 -17.98 -2.48 5.63
CA PHE A 391 -16.70 -2.64 4.95
C PHE A 391 -16.37 -4.13 4.77
N CYS A 392 -15.93 -4.51 3.57
CA CYS A 392 -15.68 -5.89 3.20
C CYS A 392 -14.19 -6.20 3.18
N ILE A 393 -13.84 -7.39 3.68
CA ILE A 393 -12.49 -7.95 3.70
C ILE A 393 -12.51 -9.29 2.98
N THR A 394 -11.61 -9.48 2.02
CA THR A 394 -11.33 -10.80 1.46
C THR A 394 -9.98 -11.29 1.97
N LEU A 395 -9.98 -12.37 2.74
CA LEU A 395 -8.78 -13.08 3.18
C LEU A 395 -8.34 -14.06 2.09
N CYS A 396 -7.17 -13.81 1.51
CA CYS A 396 -6.63 -14.59 0.40
C CYS A 396 -5.61 -15.62 0.87
N HIS A 397 -5.91 -16.90 0.64
CA HIS A 397 -5.02 -18.02 0.94
C HIS A 397 -5.01 -19.00 -0.25
N PRO A 398 -3.87 -19.20 -0.93
CA PRO A 398 -2.49 -18.94 -0.50
C PRO A 398 -1.96 -17.51 -0.74
N GLY A 399 -2.68 -16.67 -1.46
CA GLY A 399 -2.28 -15.30 -1.76
C GLY A 399 -3.17 -14.64 -2.81
N VAL A 400 -2.94 -13.37 -3.09
CA VAL A 400 -3.68 -12.59 -4.10
C VAL A 400 -2.86 -12.42 -5.37
N ASP A 401 -3.54 -12.42 -6.52
CA ASP A 401 -2.92 -12.13 -7.81
C ASP A 401 -2.39 -10.67 -7.85
N PRO A 402 -1.17 -10.42 -8.37
CA PRO A 402 -0.57 -9.09 -8.40
C PRO A 402 -1.39 -8.00 -9.12
N SER A 403 -2.32 -8.37 -9.99
CA SER A 403 -3.20 -7.44 -10.71
C SER A 403 -4.37 -6.91 -9.87
N VAL A 404 -4.71 -7.56 -8.75
CA VAL A 404 -5.89 -7.23 -7.94
C VAL A 404 -5.74 -5.93 -7.13
N PRO A 405 -4.63 -5.65 -6.42
CA PRO A 405 -4.54 -4.53 -5.49
C PRO A 405 -4.89 -3.16 -6.09
N MET A 406 -4.43 -2.88 -7.30
CA MET A 406 -4.77 -1.63 -8.00
C MET A 406 -6.23 -1.61 -8.44
N ALA A 407 -6.73 -2.72 -8.99
CA ALA A 407 -8.10 -2.81 -9.49
C ALA A 407 -9.16 -2.58 -8.40
N ILE A 408 -8.89 -2.99 -7.16
CA ILE A 408 -9.84 -2.85 -6.05
C ILE A 408 -9.73 -1.53 -5.28
N THR A 409 -8.68 -0.74 -5.49
CA THR A 409 -8.46 0.51 -4.73
C THR A 409 -9.62 1.49 -4.93
N GLY A 410 -10.21 1.53 -6.12
CA GLY A 410 -11.38 2.36 -6.44
C GLY A 410 -12.69 1.97 -5.75
N SER A 411 -12.80 0.72 -5.25
CA SER A 411 -14.00 0.18 -4.59
C SER A 411 -14.43 1.02 -3.38
N GLY A 412 -13.47 1.57 -2.64
CA GLY A 412 -13.73 2.38 -1.45
C GLY A 412 -14.30 1.63 -0.24
N ARG A 413 -14.73 0.37 -0.40
CA ARG A 413 -15.28 -0.47 0.67
C ARG A 413 -14.70 -1.90 0.73
N LEU A 414 -13.62 -2.17 -0.01
CA LEU A 414 -12.96 -3.48 -0.07
C LEU A 414 -11.50 -3.39 0.36
N SER A 415 -11.10 -4.29 1.24
CA SER A 415 -9.69 -4.65 1.44
C SER A 415 -9.47 -6.11 1.11
N VAL A 416 -8.35 -6.43 0.46
CA VAL A 416 -7.81 -7.80 0.43
C VAL A 416 -6.65 -7.90 1.41
N VAL A 417 -6.47 -9.06 2.03
CA VAL A 417 -5.34 -9.32 2.94
C VAL A 417 -4.88 -10.75 2.74
N GLU A 418 -3.57 -10.99 2.72
CA GLU A 418 -3.03 -12.35 2.65
C GLU A 418 -2.86 -12.94 4.07
N THR A 419 -2.89 -14.26 4.18
CA THR A 419 -2.74 -14.98 5.46
C THR A 419 -1.45 -14.62 6.21
N ASN A 420 -0.34 -14.38 5.51
CA ASN A 420 0.90 -13.91 6.13
C ASN A 420 0.75 -12.52 6.76
N ASP A 421 0.10 -11.58 6.08
CA ASP A 421 -0.09 -10.23 6.59
C ASP A 421 -1.10 -10.19 7.74
N LEU A 422 -2.23 -10.91 7.60
CA LEU A 422 -3.21 -11.02 8.69
C LEU A 422 -2.60 -11.73 9.90
N GLY A 423 -1.81 -12.79 9.69
CA GLY A 423 -1.11 -13.50 10.77
C GLY A 423 -0.18 -12.59 11.58
N GLU A 424 0.53 -11.66 10.92
CA GLU A 424 1.33 -10.65 11.61
C GLU A 424 0.45 -9.73 12.48
N GLY A 425 -0.68 -9.25 11.94
CA GLY A 425 -1.63 -8.41 12.67
C GLY A 425 -2.24 -9.10 13.90
N LEU A 426 -2.71 -10.33 13.73
CA LEU A 426 -3.30 -11.16 14.80
C LEU A 426 -2.25 -11.49 15.88
N LEU A 427 -1.01 -11.78 15.49
CA LEU A 427 0.07 -12.02 16.43
C LEU A 427 0.42 -10.76 17.23
N ARG A 428 0.47 -9.58 16.60
CA ARG A 428 0.68 -8.32 17.34
C ARG A 428 -0.47 -8.01 18.30
N LEU A 429 -1.71 -8.35 17.93
CA LEU A 429 -2.87 -8.24 18.82
C LEU A 429 -2.72 -9.16 20.04
N CYS A 430 -2.34 -10.43 19.83
CA CYS A 430 -2.04 -11.37 20.91
C CYS A 430 -0.95 -10.85 21.86
N GLN A 431 0.09 -10.23 21.29
CA GLN A 431 1.22 -9.65 22.03
C GLN A 431 0.89 -8.31 22.71
N GLY A 432 -0.32 -7.76 22.55
CA GLY A 432 -0.68 -6.43 23.05
C GLY A 432 0.07 -5.28 22.38
N ARG A 433 0.69 -5.50 21.23
CA ARG A 433 1.45 -4.50 20.44
C ARG A 433 0.59 -3.78 19.40
N LEU A 434 -0.63 -4.27 19.18
CA LEU A 434 -1.63 -3.71 18.29
C LEU A 434 -2.98 -3.78 19.00
N SER A 435 -3.74 -2.69 19.02
CA SER A 435 -5.10 -2.71 19.55
C SER A 435 -6.10 -3.24 18.51
N GLN A 436 -7.30 -3.66 18.95
CA GLN A 436 -8.36 -4.06 18.01
C GLN A 436 -8.81 -2.90 17.12
N GLU A 437 -8.77 -1.66 17.64
CA GLU A 437 -9.05 -0.44 16.89
C GLU A 437 -8.00 -0.19 15.80
N GLN A 438 -6.72 -0.40 16.10
CA GLN A 438 -5.66 -0.27 15.11
C GLN A 438 -5.75 -1.36 14.04
N LEU A 439 -6.05 -2.61 14.44
CA LEU A 439 -6.32 -3.70 13.51
C LEU A 439 -7.50 -3.37 12.60
N TRP A 440 -8.58 -2.82 13.14
CA TRP A 440 -9.73 -2.37 12.35
C TRP A 440 -9.34 -1.30 11.34
N GLN A 441 -8.57 -0.28 11.74
CA GLN A 441 -8.17 0.80 10.82
C GLN A 441 -7.34 0.28 9.66
N TRP A 442 -6.41 -0.62 9.96
CA TRP A 442 -5.57 -1.27 8.96
C TRP A 442 -6.43 -2.10 7.99
N LEU A 443 -7.36 -2.92 8.48
CA LEU A 443 -8.26 -3.72 7.64
C LEU A 443 -9.27 -2.87 6.85
N ALA A 444 -9.85 -1.85 7.49
CA ALA A 444 -10.92 -0.99 6.96
C ALA A 444 -10.39 0.18 6.09
N THR A 445 -9.20 0.01 5.50
CA THR A 445 -8.64 0.92 4.50
C THR A 445 -8.77 0.24 3.13
N PRO A 446 -9.33 0.88 2.09
CA PRO A 446 -9.47 0.28 0.76
C PRO A 446 -8.14 -0.10 0.09
N GLY A 447 -8.04 -1.28 -0.54
CA GLY A 447 -6.86 -1.75 -1.28
C GLY A 447 -6.31 -3.11 -0.80
N GLN A 448 -4.98 -3.31 -0.82
CA GLN A 448 -4.34 -4.49 -0.21
C GLN A 448 -3.72 -4.15 1.16
N ALA A 449 -4.12 -4.86 2.21
CA ALA A 449 -3.53 -4.75 3.53
C ALA A 449 -2.22 -5.56 3.57
N ILE A 450 -1.10 -4.89 3.83
CA ILE A 450 0.21 -5.53 3.98
C ILE A 450 0.76 -5.31 5.39
N GLY A 451 1.55 -6.25 5.91
CA GLY A 451 2.08 -6.19 7.27
C GLY A 451 3.03 -5.02 7.52
N PHE A 452 3.62 -4.44 6.46
CA PHE A 452 4.43 -3.23 6.53
C PHE A 452 3.61 -2.00 6.95
N ASP A 453 2.32 -1.97 6.60
CA ASP A 453 1.41 -0.85 6.88
C ASP A 453 0.75 -0.95 8.27
N LEU A 454 1.07 -2.00 9.04
CA LEU A 454 0.54 -2.16 10.38
C LEU A 454 1.05 -1.03 11.29
N PRO A 455 0.16 -0.35 12.04
CA PRO A 455 0.56 0.68 12.98
C PRO A 455 1.62 0.20 13.97
N TYR A 456 2.54 1.10 14.32
CA TYR A 456 3.44 0.88 15.45
C TYR A 456 2.67 0.97 16.77
N THR A 457 3.20 0.31 17.80
CA THR A 457 2.65 0.42 19.15
C THR A 457 2.77 1.86 19.62
N GLU A 458 1.64 2.49 19.98
CA GLU A 458 1.67 3.78 20.67
C GLU A 458 2.21 3.55 22.09
N HIS A 459 3.32 4.19 22.44
CA HIS A 459 3.90 4.17 23.79
C HIS A 459 3.32 5.27 24.66
#